data_AF-A0A1B1S5X7-F1
#
_entry.id   AF-A0A1B1S5X7-F1
#
_cell.length_a   1.000
_cell.length_b   1.000
_cell.length_c   1.000
_cell.angle_alpha   90.00
_cell.angle_beta   90.00
_cell.angle_gamma   90.00
#
_symmetry.space_group_name_H-M   'P 1'
#
loop_
_entity.id
_entity.type
_entity.pdbx_description
1 polymer ?
#
loop_
_entity_poly.entity_id
_entity_poly.type
_entity_poly.pdbx_seq_one_letter_code
_entity_poly.pdbx_strand_id
1 'polypeptide(L)' 'MAATKEQKELKTNAEHLLAYNGKDYDDWLEEKHQEVIAENIPLLMNLLKKERKAASPSTGSQN' A
#
# COMPACT_ATOMS: atom_id res chain seq x y z
N MET A 1 -12.18 -6.26 -10.79
CA MET A 1 -11.44 -6.62 -12.02
C MET A 1 -10.79 -7.98 -11.77
N ALA A 2 -10.91 -8.93 -12.70
CA ALA A 2 -10.27 -10.24 -12.55
C ALA A 2 -8.77 -10.13 -12.85
N ALA A 3 -7.95 -10.88 -12.13
CA ALA A 3 -6.51 -10.95 -12.40
C ALA A 3 -6.25 -11.49 -13.81
N THR A 4 -5.30 -10.88 -14.52
CA THR A 4 -4.89 -11.32 -15.85
C THR A 4 -4.23 -12.70 -15.77
N LYS A 5 -4.15 -13.43 -16.89
CA LYS A 5 -3.48 -14.74 -16.95
C LYS A 5 -2.03 -14.64 -16.46
N GLU A 6 -1.33 -13.59 -16.88
CA GLU A 6 0.05 -13.30 -16.49
C GLU A 6 0.21 -13.05 -14.98
N GLN A 7 -0.74 -12.33 -14.36
CA GLN A 7 -0.73 -12.11 -12.90
C GLN A 7 -0.89 -13.41 -12.11
N LYS A 8 -1.68 -14.34 -12.63
CA LYS A 8 -1.86 -15.67 -12.01
C LYS A 8 -0.59 -16.50 -12.14
N GLU A 9 0.03 -16.53 -13.32
CA GLU A 9 1.29 -17.25 -13.54
C GLU A 9 2.42 -16.70 -12.68
N LEU A 10 2.54 -15.37 -12.57
CA LEU A 10 3.51 -14.73 -11.68
C LEU A 10 3.29 -15.13 -10.22
N LYS A 11 2.04 -15.09 -9.75
CA LYS A 11 1.68 -15.52 -8.39
C LYS A 11 2.08 -16.97 -8.14
N THR A 12 1.69 -17.90 -9.01
CA THR A 12 2.01 -19.32 -8.88
C THR A 12 3.52 -19.57 -8.86
N ASN A 13 4.28 -18.87 -9.70
CA ASN A 13 5.74 -18.99 -9.69
C ASN A 13 6.35 -18.47 -8.38
N ALA A 14 5.85 -17.35 -7.86
CA ALA A 14 6.28 -16.82 -6.56
C ALA A 14 5.94 -17.77 -5.41
N GLU A 15 4.75 -18.35 -5.39
CA GLU A 15 4.33 -19.37 -4.42
C GLU A 15 5.30 -20.56 -4.41
N HIS A 16 5.64 -21.11 -5.59
CA HIS A 16 6.58 -22.23 -5.69
C HIS A 16 7.99 -21.88 -5.18
N LEU A 17 8.50 -20.70 -5.53
CA LEU A 17 9.82 -20.25 -5.10
C LEU A 17 9.88 -19.99 -3.59
N LEU A 18 8.84 -19.39 -3.01
CA LEU A 18 8.76 -19.15 -1.57
C LEU A 18 8.63 -20.46 -0.79
N ALA A 19 7.77 -21.38 -1.27
CA ALA A 19 7.63 -22.70 -0.68
C ALA A 19 8.96 -23.49 -0.69
N TYR A 20 9.73 -23.42 -1.78
CA TYR A 20 11.07 -24.00 -1.86
C TYR A 20 12.02 -23.42 -0.81
N ASN A 21 11.90 -22.13 -0.51
CA ASN A 21 12.67 -21.44 0.51
C ASN A 21 12.08 -21.58 1.93
N GLY A 22 11.04 -22.40 2.11
CA GLY A 22 10.37 -22.61 3.40
C GLY A 22 9.59 -21.40 3.91
N LYS A 23 9.17 -20.50 3.00
CA LYS A 23 8.39 -19.30 3.33
C LYS A 23 6.96 -19.41 2.80
N ASP A 24 5.99 -19.03 3.62
CA ASP A 24 4.59 -18.95 3.20
C ASP A 24 4.34 -17.70 2.34
N TYR A 25 3.52 -17.84 1.30
CA TYR A 25 3.25 -16.76 0.36
C TYR A 25 2.43 -15.64 0.98
N ASP A 26 1.43 -15.96 1.81
CA ASP A 26 0.55 -14.96 2.41
C ASP A 26 1.29 -14.17 3.49
N ASP A 27 2.12 -14.84 4.30
CA ASP A 27 3.01 -14.17 5.27
C ASP A 27 3.99 -13.21 4.57
N TRP A 28 4.64 -13.67 3.50
CA TRP A 28 5.54 -12.83 2.70
C TRP A 28 4.81 -11.64 2.06
N LEU A 29 3.59 -11.86 1.57
CA LEU A 29 2.79 -10.81 0.97
C LEU A 29 2.37 -9.76 2.02
N GLU A 30 2.04 -10.19 3.23
CA GLU A 30 1.75 -9.29 4.35
C GLU A 30 2.98 -8.42 4.70
N GLU A 31 4.16 -9.02 4.83
CA GLU A 31 5.41 -8.28 5.04
C GLU A 31 5.61 -7.20 3.96
N LYS A 32 5.39 -7.55 2.70
CA LYS A 32 5.55 -6.60 1.58
C LYS A 32 4.53 -5.47 1.63
N HIS A 33 3.29 -5.73 2.04
CA HIS A 33 2.32 -4.67 2.28
C HIS A 33 2.76 -3.74 3.42
N GLN A 34 3.27 -4.30 4.52
CA GLN A 34 3.75 -3.51 5.66
C GLN A 34 4.94 -2.63 5.26
N GLU A 35 5.90 -3.16 4.48
CA GLU A 35 7.04 -2.40 3.95
C GLU A 35 6.57 -1.19 3.13
N VAL A 36 5.70 -1.42 2.12
CA VAL A 36 5.18 -0.35 1.26
C VAL A 36 4.43 0.70 2.07
N ILE A 37 3.61 0.28 3.04
CA ILE A 37 2.90 1.23 3.90
C ILE A 37 3.89 2.04 4.73
N ALA A 38 4.81 1.38 5.43
CA ALA A 38 5.75 2.02 6.34
C ALA A 38 6.62 3.07 5.63
N GLU A 39 7.14 2.75 4.44
CA GLU A 39 7.92 3.67 3.60
C GLU A 39 7.11 4.92 3.19
N ASN A 40 5.80 4.76 3.03
CA ASN A 40 4.92 5.80 2.50
C ASN A 40 4.05 6.50 3.56
N ILE A 41 4.15 6.13 4.85
CA ILE A 41 3.45 6.80 5.96
C ILE A 41 3.68 8.32 5.94
N PRO A 42 4.91 8.84 5.80
CA PRO A 42 5.14 10.29 5.79
C PRO A 42 4.43 10.99 4.63
N LEU A 43 4.42 10.37 3.45
CA LEU A 43 3.72 10.89 2.27
C LEU A 43 2.20 10.90 2.50
N LEU A 44 1.63 9.79 2.98
CA LEU A 44 0.22 9.69 3.35
C LEU A 44 -0.18 10.77 4.36
N MET A 45 0.62 10.97 5.41
CA MET A 45 0.35 11.99 6.43
C MET A 45 0.44 13.41 5.86
N ASN A 46 1.37 13.67 4.95
CA ASN A 46 1.49 14.98 4.29
C ASN A 46 0.29 15.26 3.37
N LEU A 47 -0.15 14.25 2.61
CA LEU A 47 -1.35 14.36 1.77
C LEU A 47 -2.61 14.61 2.62
N LEU A 48 -2.81 13.85 3.69
CA LEU A 48 -3.93 14.04 4.61
C LEU A 48 -3.95 15.44 5.25
N LYS A 49 -2.78 15.96 5.65
CA LYS A 49 -2.65 17.34 6.17
C LYS A 49 -2.99 18.38 5.10
N LYS A 50 -2.58 18.17 3.85
CA LYS A 50 -2.88 19.06 2.73
C LYS A 50 -4.37 19.10 2.42
N GLU A 51 -5.02 17.93 2.34
CA GLU A 51 -6.46 17.82 2.13
C GLU A 51 -7.24 18.46 3.28
N ARG A 52 -6.84 18.25 4.54
CA ARG A 52 -7.46 18.92 5.69
C ARG A 52 -7.35 20.45 5.59
N LYS A 53 -6.20 20.98 5.18
CA LYS A 53 -6.00 22.43 5.00
C LYS A 53 -6.82 22.99 3.83
N ALA A 54 -6.98 22.23 2.75
CA ALA A 54 -7.83 22.61 1.63
C ALA A 54 -9.32 22.59 2.00
N ALA A 55 -9.73 21.66 2.86
CA ALA A 55 -11.10 21.53 3.36
C ALA A 55 -11.48 22.54 4.46
N SER A 56 -10.51 23.22 5.10
CA SER A 56 -10.74 24.40 5.93
C SER A 56 -10.47 25.66 5.12
N PRO A 57 -11.44 26.20 4.36
CA PRO A 57 -11.36 27.59 3.95
C PRO A 57 -11.34 28.41 5.23
N SER A 58 -10.41 29.35 5.31
CA SER A 58 -10.39 30.43 6.29
C SER A 58 -11.81 30.95 6.53
N THR A 59 -12.45 30.52 7.62
CA THR A 59 -13.45 31.31 8.32
C THR A 59 -12.70 32.36 9.15
N GLY A 60 -11.80 33.10 8.48
CA GLY A 60 -11.21 34.33 8.96
C GLY A 60 -12.13 35.47 8.58
N SER A 61 -13.36 35.43 9.11
CA SER A 61 -14.19 36.62 9.23
C SER A 61 -13.77 37.27 10.54
N GLN A 62 -12.90 38.28 10.48
CA GLN A 62 -12.71 39.22 11.58
C GLN A 62 -12.58 40.62 10.97
N ASN A 63 -13.68 41.36 11.16
CA ASN A 63 -13.86 42.82 11.18
C ASN A 63 -12.65 43.72 10.92
#